data_AF-A0A0F5QJ76-F1
#
_entry.id   AF-A0A0F5QJ76-F1
#
_cell.length_a   1.000
_cell.length_b   1.000
_cell.length_c   1.000
_cell.angle_alpha   90.00
_cell.angle_beta   90.00
_cell.angle_gamma   90.00
#
_symmetry.space_group_name_H-M   'P 1'
#
loop_
_entity.id
_entity.type
_entity.pdbx_description
1 polymer ?
#
loop_
_entity_poly.entity_id
_entity_poly.type
_entity_poly.pdbx_seq_one_letter_code
_entity_poly.pdbx_strand_id
1 'polypeptide(L)'
;MQLEREMAAAAEAMDFERATVLRNEMARIRGEEPVKEGDPDTVTVGQPPPGAMGLGTQVPVRQPPKGWVKPKKPDFMTKGKR
;
A
#
# COMPACT_ATOMS: atom_id res chain seq x y z
N MET A 1 -24.61 -12.51 -6.88
CA MET A 1 -24.94 -11.98 -8.22
C MET A 1 -24.59 -12.99 -9.31
N GLN A 2 -25.04 -12.83 -10.56
CA GLN A 2 -24.74 -13.77 -11.64
C GLN A 2 -23.25 -13.77 -12.03
N LEU A 3 -22.65 -12.58 -12.16
CA LEU A 3 -21.22 -12.41 -12.46
C LEU A 3 -20.27 -13.06 -11.43
N GLU A 4 -20.63 -13.03 -10.14
CA GLU A 4 -19.84 -13.68 -9.08
C GLU A 4 -19.78 -15.20 -9.24
N ARG A 5 -20.90 -15.81 -9.68
CA ARG A 5 -20.97 -17.26 -9.92
C ARG A 5 -20.17 -17.65 -11.16
N GLU A 6 -20.24 -16.84 -12.22
CA GLU A 6 -19.47 -17.06 -13.44
C GLU A 6 -17.96 -16.90 -13.19
N MET A 7 -17.56 -15.94 -12.36
CA MET A 7 -16.15 -15.74 -11.99
C MET A 7 -15.62 -16.93 -11.17
N ALA A 8 -16.42 -17.43 -10.21
CA ALA A 8 -16.06 -18.61 -9.42
C ALA A 8 -15.91 -19.86 -10.31
N ALA A 9 -16.83 -20.09 -11.25
CA ALA A 9 -16.74 -21.19 -12.19
C ALA A 9 -15.51 -21.09 -13.11
N ALA A 10 -15.16 -19.88 -13.56
CA ALA A 10 -13.94 -19.65 -14.34
C ALA A 10 -12.68 -19.94 -13.50
N ALA A 11 -12.66 -19.54 -12.22
CA ALA A 11 -11.56 -19.83 -11.32
C ALA A 11 -11.40 -21.34 -11.03
N GLU A 12 -12.51 -22.06 -10.85
CA GLU A 12 -12.51 -23.53 -10.71
C GLU A 12 -12.00 -24.24 -11.98
N ALA A 13 -12.33 -23.69 -13.15
CA ALA A 13 -11.81 -24.16 -14.44
C ALA A 13 -10.36 -23.70 -14.73
N MET A 14 -9.71 -22.99 -13.80
CA MET A 14 -8.38 -22.39 -13.95
C MET A 14 -8.25 -21.37 -15.10
N ASP A 15 -9.38 -20.81 -15.55
CA ASP A 15 -9.42 -19.73 -16.53
C ASP A 15 -9.33 -18.37 -15.83
N PHE A 16 -8.11 -18.02 -15.44
CA PHE A 16 -7.84 -16.78 -14.70
C PHE A 16 -7.99 -15.52 -15.57
N GLU A 17 -7.83 -15.62 -16.88
CA GLU A 17 -8.08 -14.52 -17.80
C GLU A 17 -9.57 -14.16 -17.79
N ARG A 18 -10.43 -15.17 -17.93
CA ARG A 18 -11.89 -14.98 -17.85
C ARG A 18 -12.33 -14.47 -16.48
N ALA A 19 -11.78 -15.03 -15.40
CA ALA A 19 -12.07 -14.57 -14.03
C ALA A 19 -11.66 -13.10 -13.82
N THR A 20 -10.53 -12.68 -14.38
CA THR A 20 -10.04 -11.28 -14.30
C THR A 20 -10.96 -10.32 -15.02
N VAL A 21 -11.43 -10.66 -16.22
CA VAL A 21 -12.40 -9.85 -16.97
C VAL A 21 -13.70 -9.68 -16.18
N LEU A 22 -14.21 -10.77 -15.59
CA LEU A 22 -15.43 -10.72 -14.78
C LEU A 22 -15.26 -9.90 -13.51
N ARG A 23 -14.10 -9.99 -12.84
CA ARG A 23 -13.76 -9.15 -11.68
C ARG A 23 -13.76 -7.67 -12.05
N ASN A 24 -13.14 -7.31 -13.16
CA ASN A 24 -13.06 -5.91 -13.60
C ASN A 24 -14.44 -5.36 -13.95
N GLU A 25 -15.29 -6.17 -14.59
CA GLU A 25 -16.68 -5.77 -14.87
C GLU A 25 -17.49 -5.57 -13.59
N MET A 26 -17.30 -6.41 -12.56
CA MET A 26 -17.92 -6.19 -11.26
C MET A 26 -17.44 -4.91 -10.58
N ALA A 27 -16.14 -4.61 -10.64
CA ALA A 27 -15.57 -3.37 -10.10
C ALA A 27 -16.16 -2.13 -10.81
N ARG A 28 -16.31 -2.20 -12.14
CA ARG A 28 -16.96 -1.16 -12.95
C ARG A 28 -18.41 -0.92 -12.53
N ILE A 29 -19.22 -1.97 -12.38
CA ILE A 29 -20.62 -1.85 -11.96
C ILE A 29 -20.73 -1.24 -10.54
N ARG A 30 -19.78 -1.55 -9.66
CA ARG A 30 -19.73 -1.03 -8.28
C ARG A 30 -19.16 0.38 -8.17
N GLY A 31 -18.59 0.93 -9.25
CA GLY A 31 -17.88 2.20 -9.22
C GLY A 31 -16.52 2.13 -8.49
N GLU A 32 -15.98 0.92 -8.35
CA GLU A 32 -14.64 0.63 -7.79
C GLU A 32 -13.58 0.54 -8.90
N GLU A 33 -13.90 1.03 -10.10
CA GLU A 33 -12.97 1.02 -11.24
C GLU A 33 -11.82 2.01 -11.00
N PRO A 34 -10.56 1.64 -11.31
CA PRO A 34 -9.45 2.59 -11.30
C PRO A 34 -9.78 3.82 -12.14
N VAL A 35 -9.68 5.01 -11.54
CA VAL A 35 -9.92 6.29 -12.23
C VAL A 35 -8.89 6.51 -13.35
N LYS A 36 -7.71 5.86 -13.27
CA LYS A 36 -6.68 5.80 -14.31
C LYS A 36 -5.97 4.44 -14.37
N GLU A 37 -5.47 4.07 -15.54
CA GLU A 37 -4.55 2.95 -15.68
C GLU A 37 -3.26 3.24 -14.87
N GLY A 38 -3.06 2.52 -13.76
CA GLY A 38 -1.98 2.78 -12.80
C GLY A 38 -2.35 3.62 -11.56
N ASP A 39 -3.64 3.88 -11.30
CA ASP A 39 -4.09 4.62 -10.11
C ASP A 39 -3.93 3.77 -8.82
N PRO A 40 -3.18 4.23 -7.80
CA PRO A 40 -2.88 3.49 -6.57
C PRO A 40 -4.09 3.20 -5.66
N ASP A 41 -5.27 3.75 -5.96
CA ASP A 41 -6.52 3.40 -5.26
C ASP A 41 -7.12 2.06 -5.73
N THR A 42 -6.58 1.47 -6.81
CA THR A 42 -6.63 0.01 -6.95
C THR A 42 -5.56 -0.57 -6.04
N VAL A 43 -5.92 -1.57 -5.22
CA VAL A 43 -5.00 -2.25 -4.28
C VAL A 43 -3.80 -2.81 -5.06
N THR A 44 -2.81 -1.95 -5.27
CA THR A 44 -1.51 -2.26 -5.81
C THR A 44 -0.69 -2.57 -4.58
N VAL A 45 -0.37 -3.84 -4.39
CA VAL A 45 0.57 -4.25 -3.35
C VAL A 45 1.96 -3.77 -3.80
N GLY A 46 2.20 -2.48 -3.63
CA GLY A 46 3.49 -1.84 -3.89
C GLY A 46 4.46 -2.15 -2.77
N GLN A 47 5.75 -2.25 -3.11
CA GLN A 47 6.78 -2.35 -2.09
C GLN A 47 6.68 -1.12 -1.18
N PRO A 48 6.52 -1.28 0.15
CA PRO A 48 6.48 -0.14 1.05
C PRO A 48 7.82 0.62 0.98
N PRO A 49 7.80 1.94 1.17
CA PRO A 49 9.00 2.75 1.08
C PRO A 49 10.08 2.27 2.07
N PRO A 50 11.37 2.43 1.76
CA PRO A 50 12.46 2.05 2.66
C PRO A 50 12.25 2.64 4.07
N GLY A 51 12.22 1.79 5.09
CA GLY A 51 11.95 2.18 6.49
C GLY A 51 10.49 2.12 6.93
N ALA A 52 9.54 1.86 6.02
CA ALA A 52 8.14 1.59 6.34
C ALA A 52 7.83 0.09 6.52
N MET A 53 8.85 -0.77 6.46
CA MET A 53 8.74 -2.21 6.70
C MET A 53 9.50 -2.59 7.98
N GLY A 54 8.80 -3.01 9.03
CA GLY A 54 9.40 -3.48 10.28
C GLY A 54 8.50 -3.35 11.51
N LEU A 55 8.77 -4.13 12.56
CA LEU A 55 8.11 -3.98 13.86
C LEU A 55 8.29 -2.53 14.37
N GLY A 56 7.19 -1.80 14.55
CA GLY A 56 7.21 -0.42 15.03
C GLY A 56 6.77 0.64 14.01
N THR A 57 6.58 0.30 12.72
CA THR A 57 6.07 1.26 11.72
C THR A 57 4.62 1.65 11.91
N GLN A 58 3.86 0.84 12.65
CA GLN A 58 2.51 1.15 13.12
C GLN A 58 2.48 2.06 14.36
N VAL A 59 3.63 2.37 14.97
CA VAL A 59 3.67 3.23 16.16
C VAL A 59 3.54 4.69 15.71
N PRO A 60 2.51 5.42 16.16
CA PRO A 60 2.38 6.83 15.86
C PRO A 60 3.61 7.59 16.36
N VAL A 61 4.32 8.27 15.46
CA VAL A 61 5.41 9.16 15.84
C VAL A 61 4.80 10.32 16.62
N ARG A 62 5.28 10.57 17.84
CA ARG A 62 4.89 11.76 18.60
C ARG A 62 5.36 13.01 17.85
N GLN A 63 4.41 13.77 17.32
CA GLN A 63 4.65 15.08 16.75
C GLN A 63 5.14 16.02 17.87
N PRO A 64 6.30 16.67 17.73
CA PRO A 64 6.73 17.66 18.70
C PRO A 64 5.78 18.88 18.66
N PRO A 65 5.59 19.58 19.79
CA PRO A 65 4.74 20.76 19.83
C PRO A 65 5.27 21.87 18.90
N LYS A 66 4.37 22.74 18.44
CA LYS A 66 4.70 23.85 17.54
C LYS A 66 5.79 24.73 18.16
N GLY A 67 6.89 24.94 17.43
CA GLY A 67 8.03 25.74 17.89
C GLY A 67 9.09 24.98 18.70
N TRP A 68 8.94 23.67 18.87
CA TRP A 68 9.99 22.86 19.50
C TRP A 68 11.25 22.80 18.63
N VAL A 69 12.38 23.19 19.21
CA VAL A 69 13.70 23.10 18.58
C VAL A 69 14.44 21.93 19.19
N LYS A 70 14.85 20.96 18.34
CA LYS A 70 15.64 19.82 18.77
C LYS A 70 16.97 20.29 19.38
N PRO A 71 17.34 19.85 20.59
CA PRO A 71 18.61 20.24 21.19
C PRO A 71 19.79 19.73 20.35
N LYS A 72 20.86 20.52 20.30
CA LYS A 72 22.11 20.12 19.64
C LYS A 72 22.66 18.87 20.32
N LYS A 73 23.06 17.87 19.53
CA LYS A 73 23.69 16.67 20.07
C LYS A 73 24.98 17.08 20.82
N PRO A 74 25.21 16.60 22.04
CA PRO A 74 26.48 16.85 22.73
C PRO A 74 27.63 16.33 21.86
N ASP A 75 28.77 17.01 21.95
CA ASP A 75 29.99 16.52 21.32
C ASP A 75 30.29 15.12 21.88
N PHE A 76 30.66 14.20 21.00
CA PHE A 76 30.98 12.83 21.39
C PHE A 76 32.29 12.77 22.19
N MET A 77 33.03 13.88 22.32
CA MET A 77 34.33 13.95 22.99
C MET A 77 35.33 12.91 22.43
N THR A 78 35.06 12.40 21.22
CA THR A 78 35.90 11.46 20.50
C THR A 78 36.66 12.19 19.41
N LYS A 79 37.99 12.07 19.42
CA LYS A 79 38.85 12.58 18.35
C LYS A 79 38.73 11.65 17.14
N GLY A 80 37.67 11.81 16.35
CA GLY A 80 37.58 11.18 15.04
C GLY A 80 38.62 11.80 14.10
N LYS A 81 39.83 11.21 14.02
CA LYS A 81 40.72 11.42 12.88
C LYS A 81 40.09 10.72 11.67
N ARG A 82 40.08 11.42 10.53
CA ARG A 82 39.75 10.87 9.20
C ARG A 82 40.68 9.71 8.85
#